data_AF-A0A397HB89-F1
#
_entry.id   AF-A0A397HB89-F1
#
_cell.length_a   1.000
_cell.length_b   1.000
_cell.length_c   1.000
_cell.angle_alpha   90.00
_cell.angle_beta   90.00
_cell.angle_gamma   90.00
#
_symmetry.space_group_name_H-M   'P 1'
#
loop_
_entity.id
_entity.type
_entity.pdbx_description
1 polymer ?
#
loop_
_entity_poly.entity_id
_entity_poly.type
_entity_poly.pdbx_seq_one_letter_code
_entity_poly.pdbx_strand_id
1 'polypeptide(L)'
;MKFPKFHSWIFHIVDTIREYGAINGYTTETYESLHKSYVKTPYRLSNKKGIEEQIMKTIRRKAIIKRRVTEELHKTPTALIYTSKLFEFKLLEASIFFEQQKKNPDLTENMIKGFAKFLECLDLFFDMLDIISAEDCRIKIFGSVTLKI
;
A
#
# COMPACT_ATOMS: atom_id res chain seq x y z
N MET A 1 42.19 -8.93 29.40
CA MET A 1 42.24 -7.88 28.35
C MET A 1 41.59 -6.60 28.91
N LYS A 2 42.20 -5.41 28.79
CA LYS A 2 41.72 -4.16 29.43
C LYS A 2 40.57 -3.45 28.69
N PHE A 3 40.05 -4.03 27.62
CA PHE A 3 39.00 -3.44 26.77
C PHE A 3 37.90 -4.46 26.50
N PRO A 4 36.84 -4.52 27.34
CA PRO A 4 35.75 -5.49 27.19
C PRO A 4 35.08 -5.47 25.82
N LYS A 5 34.91 -4.28 25.22
CA LYS A 5 34.33 -4.13 23.87
C LYS A 5 35.19 -4.77 22.79
N PHE A 6 36.51 -4.61 22.89
CA PHE A 6 37.45 -5.17 21.93
C PHE A 6 37.57 -6.69 22.09
N HIS A 7 37.52 -7.18 23.32
CA HIS A 7 37.47 -8.61 23.61
C HIS A 7 36.21 -9.25 23.02
N SER A 8 35.03 -8.67 23.25
CA SER A 8 33.78 -9.16 22.68
C SER A 8 33.79 -9.17 21.15
N TRP A 9 34.36 -8.13 20.54
CA TRP A 9 34.49 -8.04 19.09
C TRP A 9 35.44 -9.09 18.49
N ILE A 10 36.53 -9.43 19.16
CA ILE A 10 37.47 -10.46 18.64
C ILE A 10 36.91 -11.87 18.82
N PHE A 11 36.37 -12.17 20.01
CA PHE A 11 36.09 -13.56 20.39
C PHE A 11 34.65 -13.99 20.15
N HIS A 12 33.69 -13.06 20.09
CA HIS A 12 32.27 -13.42 20.06
C HIS A 12 31.54 -12.91 18.82
N ILE A 13 32.19 -12.15 17.92
CA ILE A 13 31.49 -11.52 16.79
C ILE A 13 30.93 -12.54 15.80
N VAL A 14 31.67 -13.63 15.53
CA VAL A 14 31.25 -14.69 14.60
C VAL A 14 30.07 -15.46 15.18
N ASP A 15 30.15 -15.85 16.46
CA ASP A 15 29.07 -16.54 17.17
C ASP A 15 27.83 -15.64 17.27
N THR A 16 28.03 -14.35 17.58
CA THR A 16 26.95 -13.36 17.62
C THR A 16 26.29 -13.25 16.25
N ILE A 17 27.03 -13.10 15.15
CA ILE A 17 26.40 -13.02 13.82
C ILE A 17 25.62 -14.30 13.47
N ARG A 18 26.16 -15.46 13.87
CA ARG A 18 25.54 -16.75 13.58
C ARG A 18 24.24 -16.98 14.35
N GLU A 19 24.19 -16.58 15.60
CA GLU A 19 23.03 -16.75 16.48
C GLU A 19 21.97 -15.67 16.24
N TYR A 20 22.42 -14.44 16.01
CA TYR A 20 21.61 -13.23 16.12
C TYR A 20 21.48 -12.43 14.81
N GLY A 21 22.23 -12.81 13.76
CA GLY A 21 22.20 -12.15 12.46
C GLY A 21 23.05 -10.87 12.41
N ALA A 22 22.63 -9.90 11.58
CA ALA A 22 23.42 -8.69 11.36
C ALA A 22 23.59 -7.85 12.65
N ILE A 23 24.83 -7.47 12.96
CA ILE A 23 25.19 -6.69 14.17
C ILE A 23 24.44 -5.35 14.25
N ASN A 24 24.07 -4.78 13.10
CA ASN A 24 23.34 -3.51 13.01
C ASN A 24 21.97 -3.55 13.72
N GLY A 25 21.41 -4.74 13.98
CA GLY A 25 20.19 -4.89 14.78
C GLY A 25 20.39 -4.72 16.29
N TYR A 26 21.64 -4.81 16.79
CA TYR A 26 21.99 -4.80 18.22
C TYR A 26 22.57 -3.48 18.69
N THR A 27 22.74 -2.49 17.81
CA THR A 27 23.30 -1.20 18.19
C THR A 27 22.23 -0.34 18.88
N THR A 28 22.65 0.52 19.80
CA THR A 28 21.77 1.53 20.41
C THR A 28 21.50 2.71 19.48
N GLU A 29 21.97 2.68 18.23
CA GLU A 29 21.93 3.81 17.30
C GLU A 29 20.48 4.25 17.00
N THR A 30 19.58 3.31 16.75
CA THR A 30 18.16 3.59 16.53
C THR A 30 17.52 4.19 17.79
N TYR A 31 17.80 3.62 18.96
CA TYR A 31 17.28 4.15 20.23
C TYR A 31 17.82 5.57 20.51
N GLU A 32 19.12 5.80 20.33
CA GLU A 32 19.77 7.09 20.56
C GLU A 32 19.26 8.17 19.60
N SER A 33 19.08 7.83 18.32
CA SER A 33 18.53 8.74 17.31
C SER A 33 17.06 9.09 17.58
N LEU A 34 16.23 8.13 17.99
CA LEU A 34 14.86 8.37 18.43
C LEU A 34 14.81 9.26 19.67
N HIS A 35 15.59 8.96 20.71
CA HIS A 35 15.66 9.78 21.91
C HIS A 35 16.14 11.21 21.61
N LYS A 36 17.11 11.37 20.72
CA LYS A 36 17.59 12.69 20.28
C LYS A 36 16.49 13.48 19.57
N SER A 37 15.75 12.85 18.65
CA SER A 37 14.75 13.51 17.82
C SER A 37 13.43 13.82 18.55
N TYR A 38 12.95 12.88 19.38
CA TYR A 38 11.65 12.96 20.05
C TYR A 38 11.71 13.49 21.48
N VAL A 39 12.87 13.44 22.16
CA VAL A 39 12.99 13.90 23.54
C VAL A 39 13.94 15.10 23.64
N LYS A 40 15.21 14.95 23.27
CA LYS A 40 16.22 16.01 23.47
C LYS A 40 15.90 17.29 22.68
N THR A 41 15.55 17.18 21.41
CA THR A 41 15.22 18.35 20.58
C THR A 41 14.01 19.12 21.09
N PRO A 42 12.82 18.52 21.27
CA PRO A 42 11.66 19.28 21.78
C PRO A 42 11.87 19.75 23.22
N TYR A 43 12.60 19.01 24.05
CA TYR A 43 13.00 19.49 25.38
C TYR A 43 13.80 20.79 25.29
N ARG A 44 14.82 20.87 24.43
CA ARG A 44 15.64 22.08 24.22
C ARG A 44 14.82 23.27 23.69
N LEU A 45 13.81 23.01 22.88
CA LEU A 45 12.89 24.02 22.35
C LEU A 45 11.82 24.48 23.34
N SER A 46 11.58 23.71 24.41
CA SER A 46 10.57 24.05 25.43
C SER A 46 11.03 25.15 26.39
N ASN A 47 10.07 25.88 26.97
CA ASN A 47 10.32 26.89 28.01
C ASN A 47 10.47 26.29 29.43
N LYS A 48 10.63 24.97 29.54
CA LYS A 48 10.76 24.19 30.79
C LYS A 48 9.56 24.18 31.75
N LYS A 49 8.42 24.76 31.37
CA LYS A 49 7.15 24.63 32.12
C LYS A 49 6.25 23.58 31.46
N GLY A 50 5.71 22.61 32.21
CA GLY A 50 4.84 21.58 31.64
C GLY A 50 5.50 20.82 30.48
N ILE A 51 6.74 20.39 30.68
CA ILE A 51 7.64 19.87 29.64
C ILE A 51 7.01 18.72 28.85
N GLU A 52 6.40 17.76 29.54
CA GLU A 52 5.80 16.57 28.93
C GLU A 52 4.71 16.96 27.93
N GLU A 53 3.82 17.88 28.33
CA GLU A 53 2.73 18.33 27.47
C GLU A 53 3.26 19.08 26.24
N GLN A 54 4.31 19.89 26.39
CA GLN A 54 4.95 20.59 25.27
C GLN A 54 5.65 19.64 24.30
N ILE A 55 6.36 18.64 24.83
CA ILE A 55 7.00 17.60 24.01
C ILE A 55 5.91 16.86 23.22
N MET A 56 4.84 16.40 23.89
CA MET A 56 3.74 15.70 23.24
C MET A 56 3.05 16.55 22.16
N LYS A 57 2.78 17.83 22.44
CA LYS A 57 2.22 18.77 21.43
C LYS A 57 3.16 18.93 20.22
N THR A 58 4.47 19.01 20.45
CA THR A 58 5.46 19.17 19.39
C THR A 58 5.56 17.92 18.51
N ILE A 59 5.58 16.74 19.12
CA ILE A 59 5.60 15.45 18.40
C ILE A 59 4.33 15.30 17.55
N ARG A 60 3.15 15.57 18.12
CA ARG A 60 1.87 15.54 17.40
C ARG A 60 1.87 16.46 16.19
N ARG A 61 2.33 17.72 16.36
CA ARG A 61 2.45 18.68 15.24
C ARG A 61 3.36 18.16 14.13
N LYS A 62 4.54 17.63 14.48
CA LYS A 62 5.46 17.03 13.49
C LYS A 62 4.83 15.86 12.74
N ALA A 63 4.10 14.99 13.42
CA ALA A 63 3.41 13.85 12.81
C ALA A 63 2.33 14.31 11.82
N ILE A 64 1.53 15.33 12.17
CA ILE A 64 0.49 15.90 11.29
C ILE A 64 1.13 16.51 10.04
N ILE A 65 2.21 17.30 10.19
CA ILE A 65 2.90 17.91 9.05
C ILE A 65 3.46 16.83 8.13
N LYS A 66 4.15 15.83 8.69
CA LYS A 66 4.70 14.71 7.90
C LYS A 66 3.59 14.01 7.12
N ARG A 67 2.45 13.71 7.77
CA ARG A 67 1.30 13.09 7.13
C ARG A 67 0.76 13.95 5.96
N ARG A 68 0.57 15.25 6.17
CA ARG A 68 0.09 16.16 5.11
C ARG A 68 1.06 16.23 3.93
N VAL A 69 2.36 16.33 4.19
CA VAL A 69 3.39 16.32 3.14
C VAL A 69 3.38 15.00 2.38
N THR A 70 3.24 13.87 3.08
CA THR A 70 3.10 12.54 2.45
C THR A 70 1.82 12.43 1.63
N GLU A 71 0.68 12.95 2.12
CA GLU A 71 -0.59 13.00 1.39
C GLU A 71 -0.51 13.91 0.14
N GLU A 72 0.22 15.02 0.20
CA GLU A 72 0.47 15.89 -0.96
C GLU A 72 1.36 15.22 -2.01
N LEU A 73 2.39 14.49 -1.59
CA LEU A 73 3.29 13.74 -2.49
C LEU A 73 2.62 12.52 -3.13
N HIS A 74 1.61 11.94 -2.46
CA HIS A 74 0.89 10.76 -2.93
C HIS A 74 -0.59 11.05 -3.21
N LYS A 75 -0.90 12.20 -3.81
CA LYS A 75 -2.24 12.44 -4.33
C LYS A 75 -2.57 11.36 -5.36
N THR A 76 -3.50 10.47 -5.01
CA THR A 76 -4.07 9.54 -5.97
C THR A 76 -4.69 10.37 -7.09
N PRO A 77 -4.30 10.14 -8.35
CA PRO A 77 -4.88 10.85 -9.48
C PRO A 77 -6.40 10.70 -9.43
N THR A 78 -7.10 11.81 -9.16
CA THR A 78 -8.54 11.81 -8.89
C THR A 78 -9.35 11.54 -10.17
N ALA A 79 -8.71 11.67 -11.33
CA ALA A 79 -9.33 11.45 -12.63
C ALA A 79 -8.64 10.30 -13.37
N LEU A 80 -9.44 9.30 -13.74
CA LEU A 80 -9.08 8.27 -14.70
C LEU A 80 -9.46 8.76 -16.10
N ILE A 81 -8.54 8.65 -17.04
CA ILE A 81 -8.78 8.88 -18.46
C ILE A 81 -8.99 7.51 -19.09
N TYR A 82 -10.22 7.23 -19.50
CA TYR A 82 -10.57 6.03 -20.25
C TYR A 82 -10.41 6.30 -21.74
N THR A 83 -9.90 5.33 -22.49
CA THR A 83 -9.88 5.38 -23.95
C THR A 83 -11.24 4.96 -24.53
N SER A 84 -11.27 4.49 -25.79
CA SER A 84 -12.49 4.04 -26.43
C SER A 84 -13.16 2.91 -25.64
N LYS A 85 -14.46 3.06 -25.41
CA LYS A 85 -15.33 2.01 -24.88
C LYS A 85 -15.41 0.87 -25.90
N LEU A 86 -14.98 -0.32 -25.50
CA LEU A 86 -15.00 -1.52 -26.32
C LEU A 86 -16.35 -2.23 -26.23
N PHE A 87 -16.85 -2.42 -25.00
CA PHE A 87 -18.07 -3.19 -24.76
C PHE A 87 -18.95 -2.51 -23.70
N GLU A 88 -20.26 -2.66 -23.86
CA GLU A 88 -21.25 -2.29 -22.85
C GLU A 88 -22.39 -3.31 -22.87
N PHE A 89 -22.66 -3.92 -21.72
CA PHE A 89 -23.70 -4.94 -21.57
C PHE A 89 -24.25 -4.93 -20.14
N LYS A 90 -25.43 -5.50 -19.94
CA LYS A 90 -26.00 -5.64 -18.59
C LYS A 90 -25.26 -6.75 -17.84
N LEU A 91 -25.07 -6.53 -16.55
CA LEU A 91 -24.33 -7.43 -15.67
C LEU A 91 -24.94 -8.85 -15.65
N LEU A 92 -26.27 -8.95 -15.55
CA LEU A 92 -26.99 -10.23 -15.58
C LEU A 92 -26.98 -10.92 -16.96
N GLU A 93 -26.76 -10.15 -18.02
CA GLU A 93 -26.70 -10.66 -19.41
C GLU A 93 -25.25 -10.94 -19.85
N ALA A 94 -24.27 -10.90 -18.93
CA ALA A 94 -22.84 -11.07 -19.25
C ALA A 94 -22.53 -12.39 -19.95
N SER A 95 -23.11 -13.51 -19.47
CA SER A 95 -22.94 -14.83 -20.07
C SER A 95 -23.47 -14.88 -21.50
N ILE A 96 -24.68 -14.35 -21.72
CA ILE A 96 -25.32 -14.25 -23.04
C ILE A 96 -24.46 -13.39 -23.98
N PHE A 97 -23.98 -12.24 -23.50
CA PHE A 97 -23.14 -11.34 -24.28
C PHE A 97 -21.85 -12.02 -24.73
N PHE A 98 -21.14 -12.73 -23.85
CA PHE A 98 -19.89 -13.39 -24.22
C PHE A 98 -20.09 -14.54 -25.20
N GLU A 99 -21.18 -15.31 -25.09
CA GLU A 99 -21.53 -16.34 -26.07
C GLU A 99 -21.82 -15.76 -27.46
N GLN A 100 -22.42 -14.57 -27.53
CA GLN A 100 -22.58 -13.85 -28.79
C GLN A 100 -21.22 -13.40 -29.34
N GLN A 101 -20.32 -12.88 -28.49
CA GLN A 101 -19.00 -12.42 -28.93
C GLN A 101 -18.07 -13.56 -29.39
N LYS A 102 -18.25 -14.79 -28.90
CA LYS A 102 -17.49 -15.96 -29.41
C LYS A 102 -17.75 -16.25 -30.89
N LYS A 103 -18.87 -15.78 -31.45
CA LYS A 103 -19.19 -15.92 -32.88
C LYS A 103 -18.51 -14.88 -33.76
N ASN A 104 -17.90 -13.84 -33.17
CA ASN A 104 -17.17 -12.84 -33.93
C ASN A 104 -15.80 -13.37 -34.36
N PRO A 105 -15.44 -13.30 -35.65
CA PRO A 105 -14.16 -13.79 -36.15
C PRO A 105 -12.96 -12.95 -35.69
N ASP A 106 -13.20 -11.71 -35.25
CA ASP A 106 -12.16 -10.76 -34.81
C ASP A 106 -11.67 -11.00 -33.37
N LEU A 107 -12.26 -11.96 -32.64
CA LEU A 107 -11.93 -12.21 -31.26
C LEU A 107 -10.68 -13.10 -31.12
N THR A 108 -9.70 -12.65 -30.36
CA THR A 108 -8.49 -13.45 -30.10
C THR A 108 -8.75 -14.55 -29.05
N GLU A 109 -8.03 -15.66 -29.13
CA GLU A 109 -8.13 -16.76 -28.15
C GLU A 109 -7.92 -16.27 -26.69
N ASN A 110 -7.03 -15.29 -26.51
CA ASN A 110 -6.78 -14.68 -25.20
C ASN A 110 -7.99 -13.91 -24.67
N MET A 111 -8.75 -13.23 -25.53
CA MET A 111 -9.99 -12.56 -25.12
C MET A 111 -11.05 -13.57 -24.69
N ILE A 112 -11.17 -14.71 -25.40
CA ILE A 112 -12.10 -15.78 -25.03
C ILE A 112 -11.75 -16.35 -23.64
N LYS A 113 -10.46 -16.64 -23.40
CA LYS A 113 -9.97 -17.07 -22.07
C LYS A 113 -10.22 -16.01 -21.01
N GLY A 114 -10.01 -14.74 -21.35
CA GLY A 114 -10.29 -13.60 -20.48
C GLY A 114 -11.76 -13.50 -20.07
N PHE A 115 -12.69 -13.70 -21.00
CA PHE A 115 -14.13 -13.70 -20.71
C PHE A 115 -14.53 -14.85 -19.78
N ALA A 116 -13.98 -16.06 -19.99
CA ALA A 116 -14.23 -17.19 -19.09
C ALA A 116 -13.76 -16.88 -17.66
N LYS A 117 -12.55 -16.31 -17.51
CA LYS A 117 -12.02 -15.94 -16.18
C LYS A 117 -12.83 -14.80 -15.54
N PHE A 118 -13.29 -13.84 -16.35
CA PHE A 118 -14.11 -12.74 -15.87
C PHE A 118 -15.45 -13.23 -15.30
N LEU A 119 -16.11 -14.19 -15.96
CA LEU A 119 -17.33 -14.81 -15.44
C LEU A 119 -17.08 -15.52 -14.10
N GLU A 120 -16.03 -16.34 -14.00
CA GLU A 120 -15.65 -17.01 -12.75
C GLU A 120 -15.43 -16.01 -11.60
N CYS A 121 -14.79 -14.87 -11.89
CA CYS A 121 -14.59 -13.82 -10.90
C CYS A 121 -15.90 -13.10 -10.53
N LEU A 122 -16.82 -12.93 -11.48
CA LEU A 122 -18.14 -12.35 -11.20
C LEU A 122 -18.97 -13.27 -10.31
N ASP A 123 -18.95 -14.58 -10.55
CA ASP A 123 -19.67 -15.55 -9.71
C ASP A 123 -19.16 -15.49 -8.26
N LEU A 124 -17.84 -15.50 -8.06
CA LEU A 124 -17.23 -15.32 -6.73
C LEU A 124 -17.58 -13.98 -6.08
N PHE A 125 -17.70 -12.92 -6.87
CA PHE A 125 -18.09 -11.59 -6.39
C PHE A 125 -19.53 -11.56 -5.90
N PHE A 126 -20.45 -12.22 -6.61
CA PHE A 126 -21.84 -12.35 -6.18
C PHE A 126 -21.98 -13.20 -4.92
N ASP A 127 -21.26 -14.31 -4.84
CA ASP A 127 -21.22 -15.18 -3.65
C ASP A 127 -20.76 -14.41 -2.41
N MET A 128 -19.82 -13.48 -2.55
CA MET A 128 -19.29 -12.69 -1.44
C MET A 128 -20.25 -11.59 -0.94
N LEU A 129 -21.09 -11.04 -1.81
CA LEU A 129 -21.83 -9.82 -1.50
C LEU A 129 -23.30 -10.02 -1.16
N ASP A 130 -23.84 -11.24 -1.30
CA ASP A 130 -25.25 -11.56 -1.01
C ASP A 130 -26.22 -10.54 -1.67
N ILE A 131 -25.83 -10.02 -2.85
CA ILE A 131 -26.52 -8.93 -3.54
C ILE A 131 -27.75 -9.50 -4.26
N ILE A 132 -28.93 -9.10 -3.79
CA ILE A 132 -30.24 -9.53 -4.31
C ILE A 132 -30.74 -8.63 -5.47
N SER A 133 -30.15 -7.46 -5.72
CA SER A 133 -30.66 -6.54 -6.76
C SER A 133 -29.53 -5.88 -7.56
N ALA A 134 -29.20 -6.50 -8.69
CA ALA A 134 -28.27 -5.97 -9.69
C ALA A 134 -28.93 -5.82 -11.08
N GLU A 135 -30.27 -5.76 -11.13
CA GLU A 135 -31.06 -5.79 -12.37
C GLU A 135 -30.70 -4.66 -13.35
N ASP A 136 -30.30 -3.50 -12.85
CA ASP A 136 -29.94 -2.33 -13.67
C ASP A 136 -28.42 -2.08 -13.79
N CYS A 137 -27.58 -2.97 -13.27
CA CYS A 137 -26.13 -2.80 -13.36
C CYS A 137 -25.64 -3.04 -14.80
N ARG A 138 -24.88 -2.07 -15.35
CA ARG A 138 -24.22 -2.19 -16.67
C ARG A 138 -22.71 -2.22 -16.50
N ILE A 139 -22.06 -3.17 -17.16
CA ILE A 139 -20.61 -3.23 -17.26
C ILE A 139 -20.16 -2.47 -18.50
N LYS A 140 -19.11 -1.66 -18.36
CA LYS A 140 -18.42 -0.98 -19.46
C LYS A 140 -16.95 -1.41 -19.47
N ILE A 141 -16.48 -1.92 -20.61
CA ILE A 141 -15.09 -2.30 -20.81
C ILE A 141 -14.44 -1.27 -21.74
N PHE A 142 -13.28 -0.75 -21.33
CA PHE A 142 -12.51 0.24 -22.07
C PHE A 142 -11.18 -0.38 -22.52
N GLY A 143 -10.62 0.10 -23.64
CA GLY A 143 -9.39 -0.46 -24.20
C GLY A 143 -8.15 -0.22 -23.33
N SER A 144 -8.14 0.88 -22.59
CA SER A 144 -7.13 1.20 -21.60
C SER A 144 -7.62 2.28 -20.65
N VAL A 145 -6.95 2.37 -19.51
CA VAL A 145 -7.16 3.42 -18.51
C VAL A 145 -5.80 4.02 -18.16
N THR A 146 -5.72 5.34 -18.14
CA THR A 146 -4.54 6.06 -17.68
C THR A 146 -4.92 6.99 -16.53
N LEU A 147 -3.95 7.22 -15.65
CA LEU A 147 -4.10 8.20 -14.57
C LEU A 147 -3.84 9.59 -15.14
N LYS A 148 -4.75 10.53 -14.88
CA LYS A 148 -4.50 11.94 -15.18
C LYS A 148 -3.48 12.47 -14.18
N ILE A 149 -2.22 12.54 -14.62
CA ILE A 149 -1.12 13.15 -13.87
C ILE A 149 -1.41 14.65 -13.67
#